data_AF-A0A9C7B0P8-F1
#
_entry.id   AF-A0A9C7B0P8-F1
#
_cell.length_a   1.000
_cell.length_b   1.000
_cell.length_c   1.000
_cell.angle_alpha   90.00
_cell.angle_beta   90.00
_cell.angle_gamma   90.00
#
_symmetry.space_group_name_H-M   'P 1'
#
loop_
_entity.id
_entity.type
_entity.pdbx_description
1 polymer ?
#
loop_
_entity_poly.entity_id
_entity_poly.type
_entity_poly.pdbx_seq_one_letter_code
_entity_poly.pdbx_strand_id
1 'polypeptide(L)'
;MRARDLVYGALLTALSLVIPLAFGNYLRIYLPPFSATLASHVPAMLAMLISPAAAVLVGLGSALGFLVAMGPVIAARAAVHAFFGLAGALLIRRGLSFRGALTATAPIHALGEALVVLPFGFTSYQAVVVVGVGTVLHHAADALIALAAVSSLKLSSFLRPRQV
;
A
#
# COMPACT_ATOMS: atom_id res chain seq x y z
N MET A 1 2.45 18.84 8.65
CA MET A 1 3.51 18.17 7.86
C MET A 1 4.64 19.15 7.62
N ARG A 2 5.90 18.71 7.58
CA ARG A 2 7.01 19.58 7.15
C ARG A 2 7.11 19.59 5.61
N ALA A 3 7.76 20.62 5.04
CA ALA A 3 7.96 20.72 3.59
C ALA A 3 8.61 19.46 3.00
N ARG A 4 9.60 18.87 3.68
CA ARG A 4 10.22 17.61 3.28
C ARG A 4 9.22 16.45 3.18
N ASP A 5 8.27 16.36 4.11
CA ASP A 5 7.29 15.26 4.18
C ASP A 5 6.28 15.41 3.03
N LEU A 6 5.96 16.65 2.65
CA LEU A 6 5.15 16.98 1.48
C LEU A 6 5.86 16.59 0.18
N VAL A 7 7.15 16.92 0.03
CA VAL A 7 7.92 16.59 -1.18
C VAL A 7 8.02 15.08 -1.37
N TYR A 8 8.41 14.32 -0.34
CA TYR A 8 8.47 12.87 -0.45
C TYR A 8 7.09 12.25 -0.62
N GLY A 9 6.08 12.77 0.08
CA GLY A 9 4.69 12.35 -0.09
C GLY A 9 4.22 12.53 -1.53
N ALA A 10 4.49 13.68 -2.15
CA ALA A 10 4.14 13.96 -3.53
C ALA A 10 4.86 13.03 -4.52
N LEU A 11 6.16 12.80 -4.34
CA LEU A 11 6.93 11.88 -5.19
C LEU A 11 6.40 10.45 -5.10
N LEU A 12 6.14 9.94 -3.89
CA LEU A 12 5.58 8.60 -3.70
C LEU A 12 4.14 8.51 -4.19
N THR A 13 3.35 9.59 -4.10
CA THR A 13 1.98 9.64 -4.64
C THR A 13 2.02 9.55 -6.16
N ALA A 14 2.92 10.31 -6.81
CA ALA A 14 3.13 10.22 -8.25
C ALA A 14 3.55 8.81 -8.67
N LEU A 15 4.48 8.18 -7.95
CA LEU A 15 4.86 6.79 -8.21
C LEU A 15 3.69 5.82 -8.03
N SER A 16 2.86 6.02 -7.00
CA SER A 16 1.68 5.20 -6.73
C SER A 16 0.60 5.31 -7.82
N LEU A 17 0.50 6.46 -8.49
CA LEU A 17 -0.34 6.65 -9.67
C LEU A 17 0.25 5.97 -10.90
N VAL A 18 1.55 6.16 -11.15
CA VAL A 18 2.23 5.65 -12.34
C VAL A 18 2.21 4.13 -12.39
N ILE A 19 2.36 3.43 -11.26
CA ILE A 19 2.45 1.96 -11.26
C ILE A 19 1.22 1.27 -11.91
N PRO A 20 -0.02 1.49 -11.47
CA PRO A 20 -1.18 0.89 -12.12
C PRO A 20 -1.41 1.42 -13.54
N LEU A 21 -1.09 2.68 -13.83
CA LEU A 21 -1.33 3.30 -15.14
C LEU A 21 -0.36 2.82 -16.22
N ALA A 22 0.92 2.69 -15.90
CA ALA A 22 1.98 2.36 -16.86
C ALA A 22 2.36 0.88 -16.83
N PHE A 23 2.39 0.26 -15.64
CA PHE A 23 2.85 -1.13 -15.48
C PHE A 23 1.71 -2.12 -15.28
N GLY A 24 0.47 -1.67 -15.12
CA GLY A 24 -0.72 -2.52 -14.93
C GLY A 24 -0.98 -3.49 -16.09
N ASN A 25 -0.39 -3.31 -17.26
CA ASN A 25 -0.52 -4.26 -18.37
C ASN A 25 0.56 -5.35 -18.38
N TYR A 26 1.66 -5.16 -17.65
CA TYR A 26 2.83 -6.06 -17.70
C TYR A 26 3.04 -6.80 -16.38
N LEU A 27 2.77 -6.13 -15.26
CA LEU A 27 3.05 -6.63 -13.91
C LEU A 27 1.80 -7.07 -13.15
N ARG A 28 0.65 -7.09 -13.81
CA ARG A 28 -0.65 -7.38 -13.18
C ARG A 28 -1.04 -8.84 -13.33
N ILE A 29 -1.42 -9.43 -12.21
CA ILE A 29 -2.21 -10.65 -12.12
C ILE A 29 -3.65 -10.22 -11.86
N TYR A 30 -4.59 -10.70 -12.67
CA TYR A 30 -6.00 -10.36 -12.55
C TYR A 30 -6.87 -11.62 -12.49
N LEU A 31 -7.54 -11.80 -11.34
CA LEU A 31 -8.49 -12.87 -11.09
C LEU A 31 -9.67 -12.27 -10.30
N PRO A 32 -10.69 -11.71 -10.98
CA PRO A 32 -11.72 -10.90 -10.33
C PRO A 32 -12.37 -11.58 -9.10
N PRO A 33 -12.62 -10.84 -8.00
CA PRO A 33 -12.34 -9.41 -7.81
C PRO A 33 -10.89 -9.09 -7.38
N PHE A 34 -10.02 -10.09 -7.33
CA PHE A 34 -8.61 -9.90 -7.02
C PHE A 34 -7.84 -9.35 -8.22
N SER A 35 -6.93 -8.44 -7.89
CA SER A 35 -5.95 -7.87 -8.80
C SER A 35 -4.71 -7.56 -7.98
N ALA A 36 -3.54 -7.90 -8.50
CA ALA A 36 -2.24 -7.60 -7.93
C ALA A 36 -1.34 -7.06 -9.04
N THR A 37 -0.95 -5.79 -8.95
CA THR A 37 0.11 -5.23 -9.79
C THR A 37 1.38 -5.21 -8.96
N LEU A 38 2.42 -5.93 -9.38
CA LEU A 38 3.67 -6.02 -8.61
C LEU A 38 4.21 -4.62 -8.29
N ALA A 39 4.68 -4.44 -7.06
CA ALA A 39 5.15 -3.19 -6.47
C ALA A 39 4.09 -2.11 -6.17
N SER A 40 2.79 -2.36 -6.39
CA SER A 40 1.75 -1.33 -6.21
C SER A 40 1.63 -0.80 -4.77
N HIS A 41 1.98 -1.60 -3.77
CA HIS A 41 1.96 -1.17 -2.37
C HIS A 41 3.25 -0.50 -1.92
N VAL A 42 4.35 -0.68 -2.67
CA VAL A 42 5.68 -0.21 -2.27
C VAL A 42 5.69 1.30 -1.95
N PRO A 43 5.07 2.19 -2.75
CA PRO A 43 5.03 3.61 -2.39
C PRO A 43 4.31 3.86 -1.05
N ALA A 44 3.17 3.20 -0.80
CA ALA A 44 2.42 3.35 0.45
C ALA A 44 3.20 2.80 1.65
N MET A 45 3.90 1.67 1.48
CA MET A 45 4.78 1.07 2.48
C MET A 45 5.95 2.00 2.82
N LEU A 46 6.64 2.55 1.81
CA LEU A 46 7.72 3.52 2.03
C LEU A 46 7.22 4.80 2.69
N ALA A 47 5.99 5.23 2.37
CA ALA A 47 5.40 6.43 2.96
C ALA A 47 5.15 6.31 4.48
N MET A 48 5.03 5.08 5.00
CA MET A 48 4.98 4.83 6.45
C MET A 48 6.20 5.36 7.20
N LEU A 49 7.37 5.37 6.55
CA LEU A 49 8.62 5.87 7.12
C LEU A 49 8.70 7.40 7.15
N ILE A 50 7.84 8.09 6.39
CA ILE A 50 7.84 9.56 6.29
C ILE A 50 6.91 10.15 7.35
N SER A 51 5.61 9.91 7.21
CA SER A 51 4.60 10.41 8.15
C SER A 51 3.22 9.77 7.89
N PRO A 52 2.33 9.74 8.90
CA PRO A 52 0.94 9.32 8.74
C PRO A 52 0.21 10.02 7.61
N ALA A 53 0.36 11.34 7.50
CA ALA A 53 -0.30 12.12 6.45
C ALA A 53 0.24 11.78 5.05
N ALA A 54 1.55 11.56 4.91
CA ALA A 54 2.13 11.09 3.65
C ALA A 54 1.62 9.69 3.28
N ALA A 55 1.56 8.76 4.25
CA ALA A 55 1.04 7.41 4.01
C ALA A 55 -0.42 7.42 3.54
N VAL A 56 -1.27 8.26 4.14
CA VAL A 56 -2.66 8.45 3.69
C VAL A 56 -2.71 9.04 2.28
N LEU A 57 -1.97 10.11 1.99
CA LEU A 57 -1.91 10.73 0.67
C LEU A 57 -1.51 9.73 -0.43
N VAL A 58 -0.47 8.93 -0.18
CA VAL A 58 -0.01 7.93 -1.14
C VAL A 58 -1.02 6.81 -1.31
N GLY A 59 -1.67 6.35 -0.23
CA GLY A 59 -2.75 5.36 -0.32
C GLY A 59 -3.95 5.86 -1.13
N LEU A 60 -4.34 7.12 -0.97
CA LEU A 60 -5.39 7.75 -1.78
C LEU A 60 -4.97 7.91 -3.25
N GLY A 61 -3.70 8.28 -3.50
CA GLY A 61 -3.14 8.30 -4.86
C GLY A 61 -3.20 6.93 -5.53
N SER A 62 -2.91 5.86 -4.77
CA SER A 62 -3.06 4.48 -5.25
C SER A 62 -4.49 4.18 -5.67
N ALA A 63 -5.47 4.52 -4.83
CA ALA A 63 -6.89 4.31 -5.13
C ALA A 63 -7.32 5.05 -6.40
N LEU A 64 -6.87 6.30 -6.58
CA LEU A 64 -7.13 7.07 -7.79
C LEU A 64 -6.48 6.44 -9.03
N GLY A 65 -5.24 5.98 -8.92
CA GLY A 65 -4.55 5.31 -10.02
C GLY A 65 -5.27 4.04 -10.47
N PHE A 66 -5.72 3.22 -9.51
CA PHE A 66 -6.52 2.03 -9.81
C PHE A 66 -7.93 2.35 -10.28
N LEU A 67 -8.54 3.46 -9.87
CA LEU A 67 -9.82 3.89 -10.42
C LEU A 67 -9.74 4.12 -11.93
N VAL A 68 -8.70 4.85 -12.36
CA VAL A 68 -8.47 5.13 -13.77
C VAL A 68 -8.09 3.86 -14.53
N ALA A 69 -7.26 3.00 -13.93
CA ALA A 69 -6.76 1.79 -14.60
C ALA A 69 -7.77 0.64 -14.67
N MET A 70 -8.63 0.48 -13.66
CA MET A 70 -9.35 -0.78 -13.38
C MET A 70 -10.82 -0.61 -12.97
N GLY A 71 -11.27 0.62 -12.70
CA GLY A 71 -12.64 0.89 -12.28
C GLY A 71 -12.89 0.75 -10.76
N PRO A 72 -14.15 0.90 -10.34
CA PRO A 72 -14.50 1.24 -8.96
C PRO A 72 -14.27 0.11 -7.94
N VAL A 73 -14.44 -1.15 -8.33
CA VAL A 73 -14.23 -2.29 -7.40
C VAL A 73 -12.78 -2.37 -6.95
N ILE A 74 -11.84 -2.26 -7.89
CA ILE A 74 -10.40 -2.31 -7.58
C ILE A 74 -9.95 -1.02 -6.92
N ALA A 75 -10.51 0.14 -7.29
CA ALA A 75 -10.26 1.39 -6.61
C ALA A 75 -10.68 1.36 -5.13
N ALA A 76 -11.85 0.78 -4.83
CA ALA A 76 -12.33 0.64 -3.46
C ALA A 76 -11.40 -0.25 -2.64
N ARG A 77 -10.93 -1.38 -3.21
CA ARG A 77 -9.89 -2.21 -2.58
C ARG A 77 -8.62 -1.41 -2.32
N ALA A 78 -8.12 -0.69 -3.33
CA ALA A 78 -6.93 0.14 -3.21
C ALA A 78 -7.09 1.31 -2.21
N ALA A 79 -8.31 1.74 -1.89
CA ALA A 79 -8.54 2.73 -0.82
C ALA A 79 -8.12 2.21 0.57
N VAL A 80 -8.10 0.88 0.76
CA VAL A 80 -7.55 0.22 1.97
C VAL A 80 -6.06 0.57 2.18
N HIS A 81 -5.35 0.93 1.11
CA HIS A 81 -3.94 1.34 1.19
C HIS A 81 -3.73 2.54 2.11
N ALA A 82 -4.67 3.49 2.13
CA ALA A 82 -4.60 4.64 3.04
C ALA A 82 -4.71 4.20 4.51
N PHE A 83 -5.54 3.21 4.80
CA PHE A 83 -5.77 2.72 6.17
C PHE A 83 -4.59 1.88 6.68
N PHE A 84 -4.10 0.90 5.92
CA PHE A 84 -2.96 0.12 6.36
C PHE A 84 -1.68 0.98 6.38
N GLY A 85 -1.53 1.91 5.43
CA GLY A 85 -0.45 2.91 5.41
C GLY A 85 -0.45 3.78 6.67
N LEU A 86 -1.62 4.31 7.04
CA LEU A 86 -1.79 5.08 8.29
C LEU A 86 -1.43 4.24 9.52
N ALA A 87 -1.97 3.03 9.62
CA ALA A 87 -1.69 2.12 10.74
C ALA A 87 -0.18 1.83 10.86
N GLY A 88 0.47 1.47 9.75
CA GLY A 88 1.91 1.22 9.70
C GLY A 88 2.74 2.42 10.12
N ALA A 89 2.41 3.62 9.62
CA ALA A 89 3.10 4.85 10.00
C ALA A 89 2.97 5.15 11.50
N LEU A 90 1.78 4.91 12.09
CA LEU A 90 1.54 5.10 13.51
C LEU A 90 2.25 4.05 14.37
N LEU A 91 2.35 2.80 13.92
CA LEU A 91 3.11 1.75 14.60
C LEU A 91 4.62 2.07 14.62
N ILE A 92 5.17 2.53 13.48
CA ILE A 92 6.58 2.94 13.40
C ILE A 92 6.88 4.12 14.34
N ARG A 93 5.96 5.10 14.43
CA ARG A 93 6.09 6.21 15.39
C ARG A 93 6.11 5.75 16.85
N ARG A 94 5.47 4.62 17.15
CA ARG A 94 5.49 3.99 18.48
C ARG A 94 6.71 3.09 18.71
N GLY A 95 7.69 3.11 17.80
CA GLY A 95 8.95 2.38 17.95
C GLY A 95 8.98 1.01 17.27
N LEU A 96 7.90 0.60 16.58
CA LEU A 96 7.92 -0.64 15.81
C LEU A 96 8.89 -0.52 14.63
N SER A 97 9.68 -1.56 14.37
CA SER A 97 10.57 -1.59 13.21
C SER A 97 9.77 -1.57 11.91
N PHE A 98 10.39 -1.13 10.80
CA PHE A 98 9.73 -1.13 9.49
C PHE A 98 9.23 -2.54 9.10
N ARG A 99 10.07 -3.56 9.28
CA ARG A 99 9.69 -4.98 9.08
C ARG A 99 8.50 -5.36 9.95
N GLY A 100 8.52 -4.99 11.24
CA GLY A 100 7.42 -5.27 12.16
C GLY A 100 6.12 -4.57 11.74
N ALA A 101 6.20 -3.34 11.26
CA ALA A 101 5.05 -2.61 10.76
C ALA A 101 4.44 -3.26 9.51
N LEU A 102 5.27 -3.66 8.54
CA LEU A 102 4.81 -4.39 7.35
C LEU A 102 4.05 -5.66 7.76
N THR A 103 4.64 -6.50 8.62
CA THR A 103 4.00 -7.71 9.13
C THR A 103 2.69 -7.41 9.86
N ALA A 104 2.66 -6.39 10.72
CA ALA A 104 1.48 -6.02 11.49
C ALA A 104 0.34 -5.43 10.62
N THR A 105 0.68 -4.81 9.48
CA THR A 105 -0.32 -4.24 8.57
C THR A 105 -0.88 -5.24 7.56
N ALA A 106 -0.24 -6.38 7.33
CA ALA A 106 -0.71 -7.38 6.38
C ALA A 106 -2.14 -7.89 6.70
N PRO A 107 -2.52 -8.19 7.97
CA PRO A 107 -3.90 -8.56 8.31
C PRO A 107 -4.89 -7.41 8.07
N ILE A 108 -4.52 -6.18 8.41
CA ILE A 108 -5.36 -4.99 8.19
C ILE A 108 -5.66 -4.83 6.70
N HIS A 109 -4.64 -5.01 5.88
CA HIS A 109 -4.73 -4.91 4.43
C HIS A 109 -5.63 -6.01 3.85
N ALA A 110 -5.35 -7.28 4.15
CA ALA A 110 -6.10 -8.42 3.63
C ALA A 110 -7.56 -8.41 4.07
N LEU A 111 -7.84 -8.13 5.36
CA LEU A 111 -9.21 -8.04 5.86
C LEU A 111 -9.94 -6.84 5.27
N GLY A 112 -9.29 -5.69 5.15
CA GLY A 112 -9.89 -4.50 4.54
C GLY A 112 -10.32 -4.76 3.11
N GLU A 113 -9.44 -5.33 2.28
CA GLU A 113 -9.78 -5.62 0.88
C GLU A 113 -10.84 -6.70 0.74
N ALA A 114 -10.80 -7.75 1.58
CA ALA A 114 -11.82 -8.79 1.60
C ALA A 114 -13.21 -8.23 1.97
N LEU A 115 -13.29 -7.35 2.97
CA LEU A 115 -14.55 -6.74 3.38
C LEU A 115 -15.10 -5.78 2.33
N VAL A 116 -14.22 -5.01 1.68
CA VAL A 116 -14.62 -4.00 0.69
C VAL A 116 -15.29 -4.61 -0.55
N VAL A 117 -14.99 -5.85 -0.92
CA VAL A 117 -15.63 -6.48 -2.09
C VAL A 117 -17.03 -7.02 -1.82
N LEU A 118 -17.41 -7.27 -0.57
CA LEU A 118 -18.73 -7.86 -0.24
C LEU A 118 -19.92 -6.99 -0.68
N PRO A 119 -19.92 -5.65 -0.45
CA PRO A 119 -21.01 -4.78 -0.92
C PRO A 119 -21.17 -4.72 -2.45
N PHE A 120 -20.16 -5.16 -3.22
CA PHE A 120 -20.23 -5.24 -4.67
C PHE A 120 -20.84 -6.57 -5.17
N GLY A 121 -21.33 -7.43 -4.28
CA GLY A 121 -22.02 -8.68 -4.62
C GLY A 121 -21.12 -9.90 -4.78
N PHE A 122 -19.83 -9.80 -4.43
CA PHE A 122 -18.92 -10.95 -4.44
C PHE A 122 -19.19 -11.90 -3.26
N THR A 123 -19.01 -13.19 -3.49
CA THR A 123 -19.25 -14.22 -2.47
C THR A 123 -18.22 -14.17 -1.34
N SER A 124 -18.54 -14.75 -0.19
CA SER A 124 -17.60 -14.91 0.93
C SER A 124 -16.35 -15.69 0.53
N TYR A 125 -16.47 -16.67 -0.37
CA TYR A 125 -15.33 -17.39 -0.93
C TYR A 125 -14.42 -16.46 -1.75
N GLN A 126 -14.98 -15.65 -2.64
CA GLN A 126 -14.22 -14.67 -3.42
C GLN A 126 -13.57 -13.61 -2.52
N ALA A 127 -14.27 -13.14 -1.49
CA ALA A 127 -13.75 -12.16 -0.55
C ALA A 127 -12.60 -12.71 0.30
N VAL A 128 -12.80 -13.85 0.97
CA VAL A 128 -11.84 -14.36 1.96
C VAL A 128 -10.70 -15.13 1.29
N VAL A 129 -11.02 -16.01 0.33
CA VAL A 129 -10.03 -16.87 -0.30
C VAL A 129 -9.34 -16.14 -1.45
N VAL A 130 -10.11 -15.67 -2.43
CA VAL A 130 -9.51 -15.09 -3.65
C VAL A 130 -8.85 -13.74 -3.34
N VAL A 131 -9.57 -12.83 -2.68
CA VAL A 131 -9.01 -11.52 -2.30
C VAL A 131 -8.15 -11.65 -1.05
N GLY A 132 -8.66 -12.12 0.09
CA GLY A 132 -7.92 -12.14 1.35
C GLY A 132 -6.56 -12.84 1.26
N VAL A 133 -6.51 -14.09 0.79
CA VAL A 133 -5.24 -14.83 0.65
C VAL A 133 -4.36 -14.21 -0.44
N GLY A 134 -4.95 -13.83 -1.58
CA GLY A 134 -4.21 -13.14 -2.65
C GLY A 134 -3.53 -11.86 -2.17
N THR A 135 -4.21 -11.08 -1.33
CA THR A 135 -3.72 -9.84 -0.74
C THR A 135 -2.58 -10.08 0.24
N VAL A 136 -2.63 -11.15 1.05
CA VAL A 136 -1.50 -11.52 1.93
C VAL A 136 -0.25 -11.83 1.10
N LEU A 137 -0.38 -12.63 0.05
CA LEU A 137 0.73 -13.01 -0.82
C LEU A 137 1.30 -11.79 -1.56
N HIS A 138 0.42 -10.94 -2.12
CA HIS A 138 0.82 -9.73 -2.82
C HIS A 138 1.47 -8.70 -1.88
N HIS A 139 0.91 -8.50 -0.69
CA HIS A 139 1.50 -7.65 0.34
C HIS A 139 2.88 -8.16 0.76
N ALA A 140 3.06 -9.48 0.90
CA ALA A 140 4.36 -10.06 1.23
C ALA A 140 5.40 -9.82 0.12
N ALA A 141 5.02 -10.01 -1.14
CA ALA A 141 5.91 -9.73 -2.28
C ALA A 141 6.35 -8.26 -2.30
N ASP A 142 5.40 -7.33 -2.18
CA ASP A 142 5.69 -5.90 -2.16
C ASP A 142 6.48 -5.48 -0.91
N ALA A 143 6.22 -6.11 0.25
CA ALA A 143 6.99 -5.88 1.47
C ALA A 143 8.47 -6.27 1.29
N LEU A 144 8.76 -7.38 0.61
CA LEU A 144 10.13 -7.76 0.28
C LEU A 144 10.81 -6.73 -0.63
N ILE A 145 10.09 -6.21 -1.63
CA ILE A 145 10.59 -5.15 -2.51
C ILE A 145 10.85 -3.86 -1.71
N ALA A 146 9.93 -3.46 -0.83
CA ALA A 146 10.08 -2.28 0.00
C ALA A 146 11.29 -2.41 0.95
N LEU A 147 11.51 -3.59 1.53
CA LEU A 147 12.67 -3.86 2.38
C LEU A 147 13.98 -3.81 1.61
N ALA A 148 14.01 -4.39 0.40
CA ALA A 148 15.16 -4.29 -0.49
C ALA A 148 15.47 -2.83 -0.84
N ALA A 149 14.45 -2.05 -1.22
CA ALA A 149 14.60 -0.64 -1.56
C ALA A 149 15.17 0.19 -0.38
N VAL A 150 14.64 0.01 0.84
CA VAL A 150 15.15 0.71 2.03
C VAL A 150 16.59 0.33 2.34
N SER A 151 16.95 -0.95 2.16
CA SER A 151 18.30 -1.46 2.42
C SER A 151 19.32 -0.92 1.41
N SER A 152 18.98 -0.91 0.12
CA SER A 152 19.85 -0.41 -0.95
C SER A 152 20.09 1.10 -0.87
N LEU A 153 19.09 1.87 -0.47
CA LEU A 153 19.17 3.34 -0.46
C LEU A 153 19.80 3.92 0.82
N LYS A 154 20.21 3.10 1.80
CA LYS A 154 20.52 3.55 3.18
C LYS A 154 19.43 4.48 3.74
N LEU A 155 18.20 4.33 3.28
CA LEU A 155 17.09 5.26 3.49
C LEU A 155 16.73 5.39 4.99
N SER A 156 17.10 4.37 5.77
CA SER A 156 16.88 4.26 7.22
C SER A 156 17.60 5.33 8.05
N SER A 157 18.71 5.90 7.59
CA SER A 157 19.36 7.03 8.28
C SER A 157 18.77 8.38 7.88
N PHE A 158 18.28 8.50 6.64
CA PHE A 158 17.81 9.76 6.04
C PHE A 158 16.33 10.07 6.33
N LEU A 159 15.48 9.04 6.42
CA LEU A 159 14.04 9.18 6.68
C LEU A 159 13.67 9.04 8.16
N ARG A 160 14.62 8.79 9.07
CA ARG A 160 14.33 8.76 10.51
C ARG A 160 13.61 10.07 10.90
N PRO A 161 12.43 9.99 11.54
CA PRO A 161 11.96 11.13 12.28
C PRO A 161 13.05 11.42 13.32
N ARG A 162 13.69 12.61 13.26
CA ARG A 162 14.37 13.12 14.45
C ARG A 162 13.31 13.11 15.54
N GLN A 163 13.49 12.24 16.54
CA GLN A 163 12.80 12.37 17.81
C GLN A 163 13.11 13.78 18.28
N VAL A 164 12.05 14.58 18.43
CA VAL A 164 12.12 15.82 19.19
C VAL A 164 12.12 15.40 20.65
#